data_AF-A0A3N4IGJ3-F1
#
_entry.id   AF-A0A3N4IGJ3-F1
#
_cell.length_a   1.000
_cell.length_b   1.000
_cell.length_c   1.000
_cell.angle_alpha   90.00
_cell.angle_beta   90.00
_cell.angle_gamma   90.00
#
_symmetry.space_group_name_H-M   'P 1'
#
loop_
_entity.id
_entity.type
_entity.pdbx_description
1 polymer ?
#
loop_
_entity_poly.entity_id
_entity_poly.type
_entity_poly.pdbx_seq_one_letter_code
_entity_poly.pdbx_strand_id
1 'polypeptide(L)'
;MILHLAFVLPGAFLAVFQFIPLIRYRALIFHRVNGYLVLLLLTAGTIPGFLLSPHAFGGHISTASGGITIGVGTLVSLGMAYYNIKLLQIDQHRKWMLRAMVYMSAIITSRMMLGIGMAIMTSHPAPPFEVWPCGQLEWTVRDSDREVSHAAFVKTYPTCTGKDKFAMARAGDYGVEGFGSALRISFGTGLWIAMVLHAVGAEVYIRLTAGESERLRVVSWERQMERGWKNAGSVGSTGDRWGDAPKWVPERVGLVEK
;
A
#
# COMPACT_ATOMS: atom_id res chain seq x y z
N MET A 1 -12.40 -11.65 -2.27
CA MET A 1 -12.58 -10.54 -1.32
C MET A 1 -12.53 -11.00 0.13
N ILE A 2 -13.32 -12.00 0.54
CA ILE A 2 -13.35 -12.51 1.93
C ILE A 2 -11.95 -12.89 2.44
N LEU A 3 -11.20 -13.67 1.67
CA LEU A 3 -9.84 -14.09 2.03
C LEU A 3 -8.91 -12.90 2.28
N HIS A 4 -8.91 -11.90 1.39
CA HIS A 4 -8.13 -10.68 1.54
C HIS A 4 -8.45 -9.97 2.87
N LEU A 5 -9.74 -9.77 3.16
CA LEU A 5 -10.19 -9.08 4.38
C LEU A 5 -9.90 -9.86 5.66
N ALA A 6 -10.08 -11.18 5.64
CA ALA A 6 -9.83 -12.07 6.77
C ALA A 6 -8.37 -12.02 7.26
N PHE A 7 -7.43 -11.75 6.36
CA PHE A 7 -6.01 -11.62 6.69
C PHE A 7 -5.58 -10.17 6.95
N VAL A 8 -6.01 -9.22 6.10
CA VAL A 8 -5.51 -7.85 6.17
C VAL A 8 -6.05 -7.09 7.38
N LEU A 9 -7.30 -7.32 7.79
CA LEU A 9 -7.90 -6.59 8.92
C LEU A 9 -7.26 -6.98 10.26
N PRO A 10 -7.13 -8.27 10.63
CA PRO A 10 -6.40 -8.64 11.84
C PRO A 10 -4.92 -8.25 11.76
N GLY A 11 -4.30 -8.40 10.58
CA GLY A 11 -2.90 -7.99 10.37
C GLY A 11 -2.68 -6.51 10.62
N ALA A 12 -3.55 -5.64 10.10
CA ALA A 12 -3.49 -4.19 10.30
C ALA A 12 -3.72 -3.81 11.77
N PHE A 13 -4.68 -4.44 12.44
CA PHE A 13 -4.92 -4.22 13.86
C PHE A 13 -3.69 -4.59 14.70
N LEU A 14 -3.11 -5.76 14.47
CA LEU A 14 -1.93 -6.23 15.19
C LEU A 14 -0.67 -5.39 14.89
N ALA A 15 -0.59 -4.81 13.69
CA ALA A 15 0.52 -3.94 13.29
C ALA A 15 0.59 -2.67 14.14
N VAL A 16 -0.52 -2.15 14.67
CA VAL A 16 -0.52 -0.96 15.54
C VAL A 16 0.39 -1.19 16.76
N PHE A 17 0.30 -2.36 17.39
CA PHE A 17 1.12 -2.72 18.55
C PHE A 17 2.62 -2.82 18.22
N GLN A 18 3.00 -3.00 16.96
CA GLN A 18 4.41 -3.04 16.54
C GLN A 18 5.11 -1.69 16.73
N PHE A 19 4.38 -0.59 16.63
CA PHE A 19 4.95 0.76 16.68
C PHE A 19 4.90 1.39 18.07
N ILE A 20 4.20 0.79 19.04
CA ILE A 20 4.16 1.27 20.42
C ILE A 20 5.55 1.11 21.06
N PRO A 21 6.22 2.21 21.47
CA PRO A 21 7.56 2.13 22.04
C PRO A 21 7.61 1.30 23.33
N LEU A 22 6.59 1.41 24.19
CA LEU A 22 6.49 0.69 25.45
C LEU A 22 6.61 -0.84 25.26
N ILE A 23 5.96 -1.38 24.23
CA ILE A 23 5.99 -2.81 23.91
C ILE A 23 7.39 -3.23 23.45
N ARG A 24 8.04 -2.40 22.63
CA ARG A 24 9.39 -2.67 22.12
C ARG A 24 10.46 -2.63 23.21
N TYR A 25 10.27 -1.83 24.26
CA TYR A 25 11.22 -1.75 25.37
C TYR A 25 10.94 -2.76 26.49
N ARG A 26 9.68 -3.01 26.84
CA ARG A 26 9.31 -3.85 27.99
C ARG A 26 8.85 -5.26 27.64
N ALA A 27 8.38 -5.51 26.42
CA ALA A 27 7.76 -6.76 26.02
C ALA A 27 8.33 -7.28 24.69
N LEU A 28 9.66 -7.46 24.63
CA LEU A 28 10.38 -7.86 23.42
C LEU A 28 9.91 -9.20 22.82
N ILE A 29 9.57 -10.19 23.65
CA ILE A 29 9.08 -11.48 23.18
C ILE A 29 7.73 -11.30 22.47
N PHE A 30 6.81 -10.53 23.06
CA PHE A 30 5.54 -10.19 22.44
C PHE A 30 5.75 -9.45 21.10
N HIS A 31 6.62 -8.44 21.06
CA HIS A 31 6.94 -7.73 19.82
C HIS A 31 7.38 -8.69 18.70
N ARG A 32 8.27 -9.64 19.01
CA ARG A 32 8.77 -10.63 18.05
C ARG A 32 7.68 -11.59 17.56
N VAL A 33 6.93 -12.21 18.48
CA VAL A 33 5.87 -13.17 18.12
C VAL A 33 4.77 -12.47 17.32
N ASN A 34 4.30 -11.31 17.81
CA ASN A 34 3.33 -10.50 17.08
C ASN A 34 3.90 -10.04 15.73
N GLY A 35 5.20 -9.76 15.63
CA GLY A 35 5.84 -9.32 14.39
C GLY A 35 5.81 -10.40 13.30
N TYR A 36 6.06 -11.66 13.67
CA TYR A 36 5.91 -12.78 12.75
C TYR A 36 4.47 -13.00 12.32
N LEU A 37 3.52 -12.85 13.24
CA LEU A 37 2.09 -12.95 12.93
C LEU A 37 1.66 -11.84 11.95
N VAL A 38 2.07 -10.60 12.18
CA VAL A 38 1.82 -9.47 11.26
C VAL A 38 2.43 -9.73 9.89
N LEU A 39 3.69 -10.19 9.82
CA LEU A 39 4.35 -10.54 8.56
C LEU A 39 3.55 -11.60 7.79
N LEU A 40 3.11 -12.66 8.46
CA LEU A 40 2.32 -13.73 7.86
C LEU A 40 0.97 -13.21 7.34
N LEU A 41 0.20 -12.53 8.20
CA LEU A 41 -1.14 -12.04 7.88
C LEU A 41 -1.11 -11.02 6.74
N LEU A 42 -0.19 -10.06 6.78
CA LEU A 42 -0.11 -9.05 5.71
C LEU A 42 0.36 -9.65 4.39
N THR A 43 1.30 -10.60 4.41
CA THR A 43 1.72 -11.32 3.20
C THR A 43 0.56 -12.12 2.61
N ALA A 44 -0.11 -12.94 3.44
CA ALA A 44 -1.26 -13.76 3.04
C ALA A 44 -2.45 -12.92 2.60
N GLY A 45 -2.66 -11.73 3.18
CA GLY A 45 -3.69 -10.79 2.76
C GLY A 45 -3.36 -10.07 1.45
N THR A 46 -2.07 -9.77 1.19
CA THR A 46 -1.66 -9.05 -0.02
C THR A 46 -1.78 -9.92 -1.28
N ILE A 47 -1.48 -11.22 -1.20
CA ILE A 47 -1.51 -12.13 -2.37
C ILE A 47 -2.89 -12.14 -3.06
N PRO A 48 -4.03 -12.38 -2.36
CA PRO A 48 -5.36 -12.26 -2.95
C PRO A 48 -5.66 -10.85 -3.47
N GLY A 49 -5.03 -9.81 -2.91
CA GLY A 49 -5.16 -8.43 -3.38
C GLY A 49 -4.73 -8.26 -4.84
N PHE A 50 -3.69 -8.98 -5.29
CA PHE A 50 -3.27 -8.94 -6.69
C PHE A 50 -4.33 -9.52 -7.64
N LEU A 51 -5.05 -10.55 -7.22
CA LEU A 51 -6.14 -11.15 -8.00
C LEU A 51 -7.38 -10.24 -8.04
N LEU A 52 -7.58 -9.42 -7.01
CA LEU A 52 -8.73 -8.51 -6.91
C LEU A 52 -8.50 -7.18 -7.62
N SER A 53 -7.25 -6.68 -7.64
CA SER A 53 -6.93 -5.34 -8.17
C SER A 53 -7.39 -5.13 -9.63
N PRO A 54 -7.23 -6.09 -10.57
CA PRO A 54 -7.73 -5.95 -11.94
C PRO A 54 -9.25 -5.87 -12.09
N HIS A 55 -10.02 -6.23 -11.07
CA HIS A 55 -11.49 -6.21 -11.11
C HIS A 55 -12.08 -5.14 -10.16
N ALA A 56 -11.26 -4.54 -9.31
CA ALA A 56 -11.71 -3.53 -8.37
C ALA A 56 -12.20 -2.28 -9.11
N PHE A 57 -13.33 -1.71 -8.66
CA PHE A 57 -13.95 -0.51 -9.25
C PHE A 57 -14.07 -0.63 -10.78
N GLY A 58 -14.68 -1.73 -11.27
CA GLY A 58 -14.95 -1.93 -12.69
C GLY A 58 -13.72 -2.23 -13.55
N GLY A 59 -12.60 -2.60 -12.93
CA GLY A 59 -11.38 -3.00 -13.61
C GLY A 59 -10.63 -1.86 -14.30
N HIS A 60 -10.79 -0.64 -13.80
CA HIS A 60 -10.09 0.51 -14.34
C HIS A 60 -8.57 0.35 -14.17
N ILE A 61 -7.80 0.66 -15.23
CA ILE A 61 -6.35 0.40 -15.25
C ILE A 61 -5.58 1.15 -14.16
N SER A 62 -6.01 2.37 -13.80
CA SER A 62 -5.36 3.13 -12.73
C SER A 62 -5.57 2.47 -11.35
N THR A 63 -6.74 1.87 -11.12
CA THR A 63 -7.04 1.09 -9.91
C THR A 63 -6.21 -0.18 -9.87
N ALA A 64 -6.17 -0.93 -10.99
CA ALA A 64 -5.42 -2.17 -11.09
C ALA A 64 -3.92 -1.95 -10.87
N SER A 65 -3.35 -0.98 -11.60
CA SER A 65 -1.93 -0.62 -11.49
C SER A 65 -1.55 -0.09 -10.11
N GLY A 66 -2.39 0.77 -9.51
CA GLY A 66 -2.17 1.26 -8.15
C GLY A 66 -2.22 0.13 -7.11
N GLY A 67 -3.23 -0.76 -7.21
CA GLY A 67 -3.39 -1.91 -6.32
C GLY A 67 -2.25 -2.93 -6.43
N ILE A 68 -1.72 -3.17 -7.64
CA ILE A 68 -0.54 -4.01 -7.83
C ILE A 68 0.71 -3.32 -7.27
N THR A 69 0.89 -2.02 -7.53
CA THR A 69 2.09 -1.28 -7.11
C THR A 69 2.18 -1.20 -5.58
N ILE A 70 1.08 -0.90 -4.88
CA ILE A 70 1.06 -0.89 -3.41
C ILE A 70 1.29 -2.28 -2.83
N GLY A 71 0.74 -3.33 -3.46
CA GLY A 71 0.95 -4.72 -3.03
C GLY A 71 2.41 -5.15 -3.18
N VAL A 72 3.04 -4.87 -4.33
CA VAL A 72 4.46 -5.15 -4.57
C VAL A 72 5.34 -4.37 -3.61
N GLY A 73 5.11 -3.06 -3.46
CA GLY A 73 5.86 -2.21 -2.53
C GLY A 73 5.77 -2.71 -1.09
N THR A 74 4.59 -3.19 -0.68
CA THR A 74 4.38 -3.79 0.64
C THR A 74 5.16 -5.09 0.79
N LEU A 75 5.03 -6.05 -0.14
CA LEU A 75 5.72 -7.34 -0.06
C LEU A 75 7.24 -7.21 -0.10
N VAL A 76 7.77 -6.34 -0.96
CA VAL A 76 9.21 -6.04 -1.00
C VAL A 76 9.66 -5.46 0.33
N SER A 77 8.90 -4.52 0.90
CA SER A 77 9.24 -3.92 2.18
C SER A 77 9.20 -4.93 3.34
N LEU A 78 8.20 -5.81 3.39
CA LEU A 78 8.12 -6.89 4.38
C LEU A 78 9.27 -7.90 4.21
N GLY A 79 9.57 -8.29 2.98
CA GLY A 79 10.68 -9.19 2.66
C GLY A 79 12.04 -8.62 3.07
N MET A 80 12.29 -7.35 2.75
CA MET A 80 13.52 -6.65 3.14
C MET A 80 13.60 -6.42 4.65
N ALA A 81 12.48 -6.13 5.31
CA ALA A 81 12.43 -6.04 6.76
C ALA A 81 12.78 -7.38 7.42
N TYR A 82 12.26 -8.49 6.88
CA TYR A 82 12.56 -9.84 7.34
C TYR A 82 14.03 -10.22 7.09
N TYR A 83 14.54 -9.94 5.89
CA TYR A 83 15.95 -10.18 5.54
C TYR A 83 16.90 -9.48 6.52
N ASN A 84 16.68 -8.19 6.77
CA ASN A 84 17.55 -7.40 7.64
C ASN A 84 17.47 -7.82 9.11
N ILE A 85 16.29 -8.17 9.63
CA ILE A 85 16.19 -8.60 11.04
C ILE A 85 16.85 -9.96 11.28
N LYS A 86 16.81 -10.86 10.30
CA LYS A 86 17.57 -12.13 10.36
C LYS A 86 19.06 -11.88 10.38
N LEU A 87 19.50 -10.80 9.73
CA LEU A 87 20.88 -10.35 9.77
C LEU A 87 21.22 -9.44 10.96
N LEU A 88 20.32 -9.30 11.94
CA LEU A 88 20.47 -8.37 13.07
C LEU A 88 20.73 -6.92 12.68
N GLN A 89 20.36 -6.51 11.46
CA GLN A 89 20.42 -5.13 10.99
C GLN A 89 19.11 -4.42 11.36
N ILE A 90 19.04 -3.99 12.62
CA ILE A 90 17.82 -3.48 13.25
C ILE A 90 17.43 -2.12 12.67
N ASP A 91 18.40 -1.28 12.30
CA ASP A 91 18.13 0.01 11.67
C ASP A 91 17.43 -0.17 10.30
N GLN A 92 17.94 -1.08 9.46
CA GLN A 92 17.35 -1.38 8.16
C GLN A 92 16.01 -2.06 8.31
N HIS A 93 15.87 -3.01 9.24
CA HIS A 93 14.59 -3.61 9.58
C HIS A 93 13.55 -2.54 9.91
N ARG A 94 13.88 -1.57 10.79
CA ARG A 94 12.98 -0.45 11.13
C ARG A 94 12.59 0.34 9.90
N LYS A 95 13.55 0.73 9.05
CA LYS A 95 13.29 1.54 7.84
C LYS A 95 12.34 0.82 6.87
N TRP A 96 12.56 -0.47 6.63
CA TRP A 96 11.69 -1.28 5.77
C TRP A 96 10.30 -1.55 6.38
N MET A 97 10.21 -1.77 7.70
CA MET A 97 8.90 -1.88 8.38
C MET A 97 8.09 -0.59 8.32
N LEU A 98 8.75 0.57 8.43
CA LEU A 98 8.09 1.87 8.29
C LEU A 98 7.51 2.04 6.88
N ARG A 99 8.30 1.73 5.83
CA ARG A 99 7.81 1.75 4.44
C ARG A 99 6.60 0.86 4.25
N ALA A 100 6.66 -0.39 4.71
CA ALA A 100 5.54 -1.33 4.58
C ALA A 100 4.24 -0.79 5.18
N MET A 101 4.29 -0.23 6.40
CA MET A 101 3.08 0.26 7.06
C MET A 101 2.55 1.56 6.45
N VAL A 102 3.44 2.47 6.08
CA VAL A 102 3.06 3.73 5.43
C VAL A 102 2.47 3.45 4.05
N TYR A 103 2.97 2.47 3.30
CA TYR A 103 2.32 2.04 2.07
C TYR A 103 0.92 1.48 2.34
N MET A 104 0.76 0.60 3.31
CA MET A 104 -0.56 0.05 3.65
C MET A 104 -1.57 1.12 4.09
N SER A 105 -1.14 2.18 4.78
CA SER A 105 -2.02 3.29 5.17
C SER A 105 -2.46 4.17 3.99
N ALA A 106 -1.82 4.07 2.82
CA ALA A 106 -2.27 4.75 1.61
C ALA A 106 -3.68 4.30 1.18
N ILE A 107 -4.11 3.08 1.55
CA ILE A 107 -5.50 2.61 1.32
C ILE A 107 -6.52 3.44 2.12
N ILE A 108 -6.18 3.86 3.34
CA ILE A 108 -7.07 4.69 4.16
C ILE A 108 -7.17 6.08 3.52
N THR A 109 -6.03 6.64 3.13
CA THR A 109 -5.99 7.97 2.51
C THR A 109 -6.66 7.98 1.13
N SER A 110 -6.58 6.89 0.37
CA SER A 110 -7.28 6.78 -0.92
C SER A 110 -8.80 6.82 -0.76
N ARG A 111 -9.35 6.40 0.40
CA ARG A 111 -10.79 6.58 0.71
C ARG A 111 -11.16 8.04 0.94
N MET A 112 -10.28 8.82 1.57
CA MET A 112 -10.49 10.26 1.71
C MET A 112 -10.41 10.96 0.35
N MET A 113 -9.41 10.59 -0.46
CA MET A 113 -9.26 11.11 -1.82
C MET A 113 -10.43 10.74 -2.73
N LEU A 114 -11.00 9.54 -2.55
CA LEU A 114 -12.22 9.13 -3.23
C LEU A 114 -13.38 10.07 -2.91
N GLY A 115 -13.62 10.38 -1.64
CA GLY A 115 -14.69 11.30 -1.23
C GLY A 115 -14.52 12.70 -1.82
N ILE A 116 -13.30 13.22 -1.81
CA ILE A 116 -12.96 14.51 -2.43
C ILE A 116 -13.18 14.46 -3.95
N GLY A 117 -12.68 13.41 -4.61
CA GLY A 117 -12.85 13.21 -6.05
C GLY A 117 -14.31 13.16 -6.44
N MET A 118 -15.14 12.41 -5.70
CA MET A 118 -16.59 12.36 -5.93
C MET A 118 -17.23 13.74 -5.84
N ALA A 119 -16.91 14.52 -4.80
CA ALA A 119 -17.45 15.88 -4.63
C ALA A 119 -17.03 16.82 -5.76
N ILE A 120 -15.80 16.69 -6.27
CA ILE A 120 -15.33 17.45 -7.43
C ILE A 120 -16.13 17.06 -8.67
N MET A 121 -16.31 15.77 -8.93
CA MET A 121 -16.99 15.29 -10.13
C MET A 121 -18.47 15.69 -10.17
N THR A 122 -19.16 15.67 -9.03
CA THR A 122 -20.58 16.09 -8.96
C THR A 122 -20.77 17.60 -9.01
N SER A 123 -19.78 18.40 -8.63
CA SER A 123 -19.83 19.87 -8.69
C SER A 123 -19.24 20.45 -9.98
N HIS A 124 -18.54 19.65 -10.78
CA HIS A 124 -17.92 20.11 -12.00
C HIS A 124 -19.00 20.48 -13.04
N PRO A 125 -18.90 21.62 -13.74
CA PRO A 125 -19.91 22.03 -14.73
C PRO A 125 -19.93 21.13 -15.97
N ALA A 126 -18.81 20.49 -16.28
CA ALA A 126 -18.69 19.56 -17.39
C ALA A 126 -17.90 18.32 -16.95
N PRO A 127 -18.49 17.41 -16.16
CA PRO A 127 -17.76 16.25 -15.67
C PRO A 127 -17.40 15.32 -16.82
N PRO A 128 -16.26 14.62 -16.71
CA PRO A 128 -15.76 13.75 -17.77
C PRO A 128 -16.65 12.52 -17.95
N PHE A 129 -16.52 11.90 -19.12
CA PHE A 129 -17.13 10.62 -19.42
C PHE A 129 -16.18 9.50 -19.06
N GLU A 130 -16.73 8.44 -18.47
CA GLU A 130 -16.03 7.18 -18.21
C GLU A 130 -16.48 6.13 -19.23
N VAL A 131 -15.54 5.32 -19.71
CA VAL A 131 -15.83 4.21 -20.63
C VAL A 131 -16.16 2.95 -19.85
N TRP A 132 -17.29 2.33 -20.19
CA TRP A 132 -17.77 1.10 -19.59
C TRP A 132 -17.93 -0.01 -20.63
N PRO A 133 -17.60 -1.27 -20.29
CA PRO A 133 -18.13 -2.42 -21.01
C PRO A 133 -19.66 -2.44 -20.90
N CYS A 134 -20.35 -2.62 -22.03
CA CYS A 134 -21.80 -2.58 -22.11
C CYS A 134 -22.47 -3.60 -21.20
N GLY A 135 -21.92 -4.82 -21.10
CA GLY A 135 -22.45 -5.83 -20.18
C GLY A 135 -22.36 -5.41 -18.71
N GLN A 136 -21.31 -4.68 -18.33
CA GLN A 136 -21.15 -4.16 -16.97
C GLN A 136 -22.10 -3.00 -16.71
N LEU A 137 -22.21 -2.06 -17.67
CA LEU A 137 -23.10 -0.90 -17.56
C LEU A 137 -24.57 -1.33 -17.48
N GLU A 138 -24.99 -2.26 -18.33
CA GLU A 138 -26.34 -2.83 -18.31
C GLU A 138 -26.63 -3.50 -16.97
N TRP A 139 -25.69 -4.31 -16.46
CA TRP A 139 -25.85 -4.96 -15.16
C TRP A 139 -25.99 -3.94 -14.04
N THR A 140 -25.17 -2.88 -14.01
CA THR A 140 -25.23 -1.85 -12.96
C THR A 140 -26.55 -1.07 -12.97
N VAL A 141 -27.04 -0.67 -14.14
CA VAL A 141 -28.32 0.04 -14.27
C VAL A 141 -29.48 -0.85 -13.82
N ARG A 142 -29.51 -2.10 -14.29
CA ARG A 142 -30.63 -3.02 -14.02
C ARG A 142 -30.60 -3.65 -12.62
N ASP A 143 -29.43 -3.71 -11.98
CA ASP A 143 -29.31 -4.11 -10.58
C ASP A 143 -29.85 -3.02 -9.65
N SER A 144 -29.64 -1.75 -9.99
CA SER A 144 -30.21 -0.62 -9.27
C SER A 144 -31.71 -0.45 -9.50
N ASP A 145 -32.17 -0.69 -10.73
CA ASP A 145 -33.57 -0.59 -11.10
C ASP A 145 -33.98 -1.79 -11.96
N ARG A 146 -34.66 -2.74 -11.30
CA ARG A 146 -35.07 -4.00 -11.92
C ARG A 146 -36.18 -3.84 -12.95
N GLU A 147 -36.82 -2.67 -13.02
CA GLU A 147 -37.86 -2.38 -14.01
C GLU A 147 -37.26 -2.03 -15.38
N VAL A 148 -35.98 -1.66 -15.43
CA VAL A 148 -35.27 -1.35 -16.68
C VAL A 148 -35.09 -2.63 -17.51
N SER A 149 -35.87 -2.73 -18.58
CA SER A 149 -35.72 -3.79 -19.59
C SER A 149 -34.47 -3.59 -20.44
N HIS A 150 -33.96 -4.67 -21.05
CA HIS A 150 -32.86 -4.60 -22.00
C HIS A 150 -33.16 -3.63 -23.17
N ALA A 151 -34.40 -3.64 -23.67
CA ALA A 151 -34.83 -2.73 -24.73
C ALA A 151 -34.78 -1.25 -24.30
N ALA A 152 -35.18 -0.94 -23.06
CA ALA A 152 -35.07 0.41 -22.52
C ALA A 152 -33.59 0.83 -22.35
N PHE A 153 -32.73 -0.07 -21.88
CA PHE A 153 -31.30 0.17 -21.75
C PHE A 153 -30.63 0.49 -23.11
N VAL A 154 -30.89 -0.33 -24.14
CA VAL A 154 -30.32 -0.13 -25.49
C VAL A 154 -30.82 1.16 -26.14
N LYS A 155 -32.03 1.63 -25.79
CA LYS A 155 -32.53 2.94 -26.23
C LYS A 155 -31.69 4.10 -25.68
N THR A 156 -31.25 4.00 -24.42
CA THR A 156 -30.37 5.01 -23.77
C THR A 156 -28.92 4.87 -24.24
N TYR A 157 -28.45 3.64 -24.48
CA TYR A 157 -27.10 3.35 -24.95
C TYR A 157 -27.13 2.57 -26.28
N PRO A 158 -27.38 3.24 -27.43
CA PRO A 158 -27.50 2.57 -28.73
C PRO A 158 -26.23 1.86 -29.19
N THR A 159 -25.06 2.23 -28.66
CA THR A 159 -23.78 1.57 -28.95
C THR A 159 -23.67 0.18 -28.31
N CYS A 160 -24.52 -0.13 -27.32
CA CYS A 160 -24.53 -1.41 -26.62
C CYS A 160 -25.34 -2.48 -27.34
N THR A 161 -25.00 -2.77 -28.60
CA THR A 161 -25.60 -3.87 -29.37
C THR A 161 -25.12 -5.26 -28.93
N GLY A 162 -24.14 -5.33 -28.04
CA GLY A 162 -23.60 -6.56 -27.45
C GLY A 162 -22.79 -6.28 -26.19
N LYS A 163 -22.56 -7.32 -25.36
CA LYS A 163 -21.91 -7.17 -24.05
C LYS A 163 -20.45 -6.74 -24.13
N ASP A 164 -19.76 -7.11 -25.21
CA ASP A 164 -18.33 -6.80 -25.46
C ASP A 164 -18.12 -5.42 -26.10
N LYS A 165 -19.20 -4.66 -26.33
CA LYS A 165 -19.12 -3.27 -26.79
C LYS A 165 -18.87 -2.34 -25.62
N PHE A 166 -18.57 -1.08 -25.93
CA PHE A 166 -18.33 -0.04 -24.94
C PHE A 166 -19.32 1.10 -25.10
N ALA A 167 -19.68 1.71 -23.97
CA ALA A 167 -20.47 2.92 -23.90
C ALA A 167 -19.85 3.90 -22.91
N MET A 168 -20.19 5.17 -23.04
CA MET A 168 -19.72 6.23 -22.18
C MET A 168 -20.81 6.63 -21.21
N ALA A 169 -20.49 6.72 -19.93
CA ALA A 169 -21.36 7.26 -18.89
C ALA A 169 -20.72 8.51 -18.31
N ARG A 170 -21.50 9.59 -18.17
CA ARG A 170 -20.99 10.86 -17.65
C ARG A 170 -20.88 10.80 -16.14
N ALA A 171 -19.70 11.06 -15.60
CA ALA A 171 -19.50 11.06 -14.15
C ALA A 171 -20.32 12.17 -13.48
N GLY A 172 -20.87 11.92 -12.31
CA GLY A 172 -21.57 12.95 -11.53
C GLY A 172 -22.99 13.31 -12.00
N ASP A 173 -23.47 12.79 -13.13
CA ASP A 173 -24.88 12.87 -13.53
C ASP A 173 -25.79 12.08 -12.57
N TYR A 174 -27.07 12.43 -12.53
CA TYR A 174 -28.09 11.72 -11.75
C TYR A 174 -28.29 10.30 -12.30
N GLY A 175 -27.88 9.28 -11.54
CA GLY A 175 -28.00 7.88 -11.92
C GLY A 175 -26.89 7.04 -11.32
N VAL A 176 -27.08 5.72 -11.31
CA VAL A 176 -26.07 4.78 -10.78
C VAL A 176 -24.84 4.67 -11.68
N GLU A 177 -25.02 4.90 -12.98
CA GLU A 177 -23.95 4.99 -13.97
C GLU A 177 -23.06 6.22 -13.73
N GLY A 178 -23.65 7.37 -13.37
CA GLY A 178 -22.92 8.61 -13.15
C GLY A 178 -22.17 8.57 -11.83
N PHE A 179 -22.81 8.05 -10.79
CA PHE A 179 -22.16 7.76 -9.51
C PHE A 179 -21.04 6.73 -9.66
N GLY A 180 -21.30 5.63 -10.36
CA GLY A 180 -20.30 4.59 -10.64
C GLY A 180 -19.10 5.13 -11.43
N SER A 181 -19.35 5.97 -12.43
CA SER A 181 -18.30 6.59 -13.25
C SER A 181 -17.42 7.53 -12.43
N ALA A 182 -18.03 8.36 -11.57
CA ALA A 182 -17.29 9.21 -10.64
C ALA A 182 -16.44 8.37 -9.67
N LEU A 183 -16.95 7.25 -9.17
CA LEU A 183 -16.19 6.35 -8.28
C LEU A 183 -14.98 5.72 -8.98
N ARG A 184 -15.15 5.25 -10.22
CA ARG A 184 -14.09 4.61 -11.02
C ARG A 184 -12.92 5.57 -11.26
N ILE A 185 -13.23 6.77 -11.73
CA ILE A 185 -12.23 7.81 -12.04
C ILE A 185 -11.52 8.26 -10.76
N SER A 186 -12.29 8.49 -9.69
CA SER A 186 -11.76 9.04 -8.44
C SER A 186 -10.90 8.04 -7.67
N PHE A 187 -11.29 6.75 -7.62
CA PHE A 187 -10.59 5.78 -6.78
C PHE A 187 -9.16 5.52 -7.22
N GLY A 188 -8.94 5.21 -8.51
CA GLY A 188 -7.61 4.91 -9.00
C GLY A 188 -6.67 6.12 -8.94
N THR A 189 -7.18 7.30 -9.27
CA THR A 189 -6.43 8.56 -9.16
C THR A 189 -6.07 8.87 -7.70
N GLY A 190 -7.06 8.77 -6.80
CA GLY A 190 -6.86 8.98 -5.37
C GLY A 190 -5.89 7.97 -4.75
N LEU A 191 -5.87 6.72 -5.23
CA LEU A 191 -4.91 5.71 -4.82
C LEU A 191 -3.48 6.11 -5.19
N TRP A 192 -3.24 6.53 -6.43
CA TRP A 192 -1.90 6.97 -6.85
C TRP A 192 -1.41 8.20 -6.09
N ILE A 193 -2.28 9.21 -5.92
CA ILE A 193 -1.96 10.40 -5.12
C ILE A 193 -1.59 10.01 -3.68
N ALA A 194 -2.42 9.16 -3.06
CA ALA A 194 -2.15 8.66 -1.71
C ALA A 194 -0.82 7.92 -1.63
N MET A 195 -0.51 7.06 -2.60
CA MET A 195 0.74 6.31 -2.63
C MET A 195 1.96 7.22 -2.73
N VAL A 196 1.95 8.22 -3.61
CA VAL A 196 3.06 9.17 -3.74
C VAL A 196 3.26 9.94 -2.43
N LEU A 197 2.18 10.45 -1.84
CA LEU A 197 2.22 11.15 -0.56
C LEU A 197 2.86 10.29 0.54
N HIS A 198 2.47 9.01 0.60
CA HIS A 198 2.97 8.07 1.60
C HIS A 198 4.43 7.67 1.33
N ALA A 199 4.82 7.47 0.07
CA ALA A 199 6.20 7.16 -0.29
C ALA A 199 7.16 8.30 0.05
N VAL A 200 6.81 9.53 -0.31
CA VAL A 200 7.58 10.71 0.06
C VAL A 200 7.61 10.88 1.59
N GLY A 201 6.45 10.76 2.24
CA GLY A 201 6.32 10.88 3.69
C GLY A 201 7.18 9.86 4.45
N ALA A 202 7.23 8.61 4.00
CA ALA A 202 8.08 7.57 4.59
C ALA A 202 9.57 7.95 4.53
N GLU A 203 10.06 8.40 3.37
CA GLU A 203 11.47 8.77 3.21
C GLU A 203 11.83 10.03 4.00
N VAL A 204 10.94 11.04 4.01
CA VAL A 204 11.10 12.24 4.83
C VAL A 204 11.19 11.85 6.31
N TYR A 205 10.27 11.02 6.81
CA TYR A 205 10.27 10.58 8.21
C TYR A 205 11.53 9.77 8.57
N ILE A 206 11.99 8.89 7.67
CA ILE A 206 13.24 8.14 7.88
C ILE A 206 14.44 9.09 7.98
N ARG A 207 14.53 10.10 7.11
CA ARG A 207 15.61 11.11 7.15
C ARG A 207 15.57 11.96 8.41
N LEU A 208 14.38 12.36 8.85
CA LEU A 208 14.20 13.12 10.09
C LEU A 208 14.53 12.29 11.35
N THR A 209 14.56 10.96 11.24
CA THR A 209 14.93 10.05 12.34
C THR A 209 16.33 9.45 12.17
N ALA A 210 17.27 10.24 11.65
CA ALA A 210 18.66 9.85 11.46
C ALA A 210 19.37 9.45 12.77
N GLY A 211 19.17 10.19 13.86
CA GLY A 211 19.77 9.85 15.16
C GLY A 211 19.32 8.49 15.70
N GLU A 212 18.03 8.15 15.53
CA GLU A 212 17.52 6.81 15.87
C GLU A 212 18.11 5.72 14.96
N SER A 213 18.35 6.05 13.69
CA SER A 213 19.00 5.13 12.75
C SER A 213 20.43 4.81 13.18
N GLU A 214 21.20 5.83 13.59
CA GLU A 214 22.57 5.63 14.08
C GLU A 214 22.60 4.84 15.40
N ARG A 215 21.75 5.20 16.36
CA ARG A 215 21.62 4.46 17.62
C ARG A 215 21.33 2.98 17.40
N LEU A 216 20.38 2.66 16.52
CA LEU A 216 20.04 1.26 16.20
C LEU A 216 21.12 0.54 15.41
N ARG A 217 21.93 1.27 14.63
CA ARG A 217 23.07 0.71 13.92
C ARG A 217 24.19 0.30 14.87
N VAL A 218 24.46 1.10 15.90
CA VAL A 218 25.36 0.72 17.01
C VAL A 218 24.88 -0.55 17.71
N VAL A 219 23.60 -0.64 18.08
CA VAL A 219 23.04 -1.85 18.69
C VAL A 219 23.12 -3.07 17.76
N SER A 220 22.97 -2.86 16.44
CA SER A 220 23.12 -3.92 15.44
C SER A 220 24.55 -4.44 15.38
N TRP A 221 25.53 -3.52 15.41
CA TRP A 221 26.95 -3.86 15.46
C TRP A 221 27.31 -4.67 16.71
N GLU A 222 26.91 -4.23 17.90
CA GLU A 222 27.17 -4.92 19.17
C GLU A 222 26.66 -6.37 19.12
N ARG A 223 25.41 -6.57 18.70
CA ARG A 223 24.80 -7.90 18.60
C ARG A 223 25.41 -8.79 17.53
N GLN A 224 25.92 -8.21 16.45
CA GLN A 224 26.61 -8.96 15.40
C GLN A 224 28.01 -9.38 15.84
N MET A 225 28.71 -8.51 16.58
CA MET A 225 29.99 -8.85 17.23
C MET A 225 29.83 -9.96 18.25
N GLU A 226 28.77 -9.92 19.09
CA GLU A 226 28.43 -11.02 20.02
C GLU A 226 28.21 -12.36 19.29
N ARG A 227 27.77 -12.34 18.03
CA ARG A 227 27.62 -13.53 17.19
C ARG A 227 28.87 -13.90 16.39
N GLY A 228 29.99 -13.18 16.58
CA GLY A 228 31.25 -13.43 15.88
C GLY A 228 31.26 -13.04 14.40
N TRP A 229 30.45 -12.05 14.01
CA TRP A 229 30.37 -11.63 12.60
C TRP A 229 31.56 -10.74 12.22
N LYS A 230 32.24 -11.09 11.11
CA LYS A 230 33.42 -10.34 10.63
C LYS A 230 33.10 -8.92 10.12
N ASN A 231 31.89 -8.72 9.59
CA ASN A 231 31.46 -7.44 9.00
C ASN A 231 30.30 -6.82 9.79
N ALA A 232 30.40 -6.80 11.11
CA ALA A 232 29.39 -6.20 11.97
C ALA A 232 29.13 -4.73 11.56
N GLY A 233 27.87 -4.30 11.56
CA GLY A 233 27.43 -2.96 11.14
C GLY A 233 27.29 -2.76 9.62
N SER A 234 27.87 -3.64 8.80
CA SER A 234 27.94 -3.53 7.33
C SER A 234 27.34 -4.74 6.60
N VAL A 235 26.25 -5.29 7.14
CA VAL A 235 25.52 -6.44 6.57
C VAL A 235 24.09 -6.02 6.21
N GLY A 236 23.27 -6.94 5.71
CA GLY A 236 21.91 -6.61 5.29
C GLY A 236 21.88 -5.72 4.05
N SER A 237 20.96 -4.76 4.02
CA SER A 237 20.77 -3.80 2.92
C SER A 237 21.40 -2.44 3.21
N THR A 238 22.53 -2.41 3.91
CA THR A 238 23.22 -1.15 4.22
C THR A 238 23.93 -0.59 2.98
N GLY A 239 24.04 0.73 2.91
CA GLY A 239 24.66 1.43 1.78
C GLY A 239 26.16 1.17 1.64
N ASP A 240 26.86 0.88 2.74
CA ASP A 240 28.31 0.57 2.73
C ASP A 240 28.61 -0.88 2.31
N ARG A 241 27.57 -1.70 2.10
CA ARG A 241 27.69 -3.05 1.54
C ARG A 241 27.30 -3.12 0.07
N TRP A 242 26.20 -2.44 -0.29
CA TRP A 242 25.58 -2.55 -1.62
C TRP A 242 25.70 -1.27 -2.45
N GLY A 243 26.10 -0.16 -1.85
CA GLY A 243 26.24 1.14 -2.50
C GLY A 243 27.67 1.68 -2.37
N ASP A 244 27.77 3.00 -2.44
CA ASP A 244 29.02 3.78 -2.47
C ASP A 244 29.34 4.45 -1.13
N ALA A 245 28.56 4.15 -0.08
CA ALA A 245 28.82 4.73 1.24
C ALA A 245 30.14 4.19 1.82
N PRO A 246 30.93 5.02 2.52
CA PRO A 246 32.13 4.55 3.20
C PRO A 246 31.78 3.49 4.24
N LYS A 247 32.72 2.57 4.49
CA LYS A 247 32.55 1.52 5.49
C LYS A 247 32.16 2.14 6.83
N TRP A 248 31.01 1.75 7.36
CA TRP A 248 30.55 2.29 8.63
C TRP A 248 31.33 1.67 9.78
N VAL A 249 31.73 2.51 10.72
CA VAL A 249 32.35 2.13 11.99
C VAL A 249 31.71 2.94 13.11
N PRO A 250 31.43 2.34 14.27
CA PRO A 250 30.86 3.08 15.39
C PRO A 250 31.85 4.15 15.86
N GLU A 251 31.34 5.35 16.15
CA GLU A 251 32.15 6.52 16.53
C GLU A 251 33.07 6.25 17.74
N ARG A 252 32.61 5.41 18.68
CA ARG A 252 33.40 4.97 19.85
C ARG A 252 34.68 4.18 19.49
N VAL A 253 34.70 3.50 18.35
CA VAL A 253 35.87 2.73 17.88
C VAL A 253 36.76 3.57 16.97
N GLY A 254 36.17 4.45 16.15
CA GLY A 254 36.93 5.32 15.24
C GLY A 254 37.81 6.40 15.91
N LEU A 255 37.62 6.64 17.21
CA LEU A 255 38.48 7.52 18.03
C LEU A 255 39.72 6.81 18.60
N VAL A 256 39.79 5.48 18.55
CA VAL A 256 40.94 4.70 19.05
C VAL A 256 41.93 4.38 17.92
N GLU A 257 41.48 4.46 16.67
CA GLU A 257 42.29 4.22 15.46
C GLU A 257 42.81 5.51 14.78
N LYS A 258 42.57 6.68 15.37
CA LYS A 258 43.13 7.98 14.95
C LYS A 258 44.15 8.47 15.96
#